data_AF-A0A3B0XMZ1-F1
#
_entry.id   AF-A0A3B0XMZ1-F1
#
_cell.length_a   1.000
_cell.length_b   1.000
_cell.length_c   1.000
_cell.angle_alpha   90.00
_cell.angle_beta   90.00
_cell.angle_gamma   90.00
#
_symmetry.space_group_name_H-M   'P 1'
#
loop_
_entity.id
_entity.type
_entity.pdbx_description
1 polymer ?
#
loop_
_entity_poly.entity_id
_entity_poly.type
_entity_poly.pdbx_seq_one_letter_code
_entity_poly.pdbx_strand_id
1 'polypeptide(L)'
;MPSILDTASSGLIAYQGALATTAQNIANVGNEDYSRQRVELNARLPIRRGPNFIGQGVQLTDVARVIDNFNTISLRDSTSATSRLQTSDFYASRIENVLGDEQGSLQPALAEFFNALNDVANDPSANAPRVALLGTSENLEQRFASLGNELQTIESEIDNRLRVEVAQVNAIATELAQLNGRISSISSVNNRPADLLDQRDALLKQLAEKITVNVVEQVDGTQNVLVGTGQLLVSNEISFTLVTQQDAAQPDLTAIAIQSNGSRVAITDALVGGDLGGLLDVRTNLLRSA
;
A
#
# COMPACT_ATOMS: atom_id res chain seq x y z
N MET A 1 -9.53 -0.13 -58.49
CA MET A 1 -9.89 -1.39 -57.76
C MET A 1 -9.15 -1.32 -56.44
N PRO A 2 -9.69 -1.68 -55.25
CA PRO A 2 -8.76 -2.14 -54.22
C PRO A 2 -8.06 -3.34 -54.87
N SER A 3 -6.78 -3.16 -55.17
CA SER A 3 -5.98 -4.18 -55.83
C SER A 3 -5.86 -5.37 -54.89
N ILE A 4 -5.71 -6.58 -55.42
CA ILE A 4 -5.25 -7.72 -54.60
C ILE A 4 -3.98 -7.35 -53.81
N LEU A 5 -3.19 -6.42 -54.36
CA LEU A 5 -2.03 -5.81 -53.72
C LEU A 5 -2.38 -4.94 -52.50
N ASP A 6 -3.52 -4.23 -52.49
CA ASP A 6 -3.94 -3.40 -51.35
C ASP A 6 -4.43 -4.28 -50.19
N THR A 7 -5.14 -5.37 -50.50
CA THR A 7 -5.53 -6.38 -49.53
C THR A 7 -4.32 -7.13 -48.98
N ALA A 8 -3.37 -7.53 -49.84
CA ALA A 8 -2.13 -8.18 -49.41
C ALA A 8 -1.25 -7.25 -48.55
N SER A 9 -1.13 -5.97 -48.94
CA SER A 9 -0.36 -4.95 -48.22
C SER A 9 -0.95 -4.68 -46.83
N SER A 10 -2.27 -4.47 -46.76
CA SER A 10 -2.95 -4.27 -45.47
C SER A 10 -2.86 -5.49 -44.54
N GLY A 11 -2.92 -6.70 -45.10
CA GLY A 11 -2.66 -7.94 -44.37
C GLY A 11 -1.24 -8.02 -43.82
N LEU A 12 -0.22 -7.73 -44.63
CA LEU A 12 1.18 -7.78 -44.22
C LEU A 12 1.47 -6.77 -43.09
N ILE A 13 0.98 -5.54 -43.21
CA ILE A 13 1.13 -4.51 -42.16
C ILE A 13 0.44 -4.94 -40.86
N ALA A 14 -0.78 -5.49 -40.94
CA ALA A 14 -1.50 -5.97 -39.77
C ALA A 14 -0.76 -7.11 -39.04
N TYR A 15 -0.26 -8.10 -39.79
CA TYR A 15 0.50 -9.21 -39.21
C TYR A 15 1.92 -8.82 -38.77
N GLN A 16 2.54 -7.80 -39.37
CA GLN A 16 3.76 -7.21 -38.83
C GLN A 16 3.53 -6.65 -37.42
N GLY A 17 2.41 -5.95 -37.20
CA GLY A 17 1.98 -5.51 -35.87
C GLY A 17 1.75 -6.67 -34.91
N ALA A 18 1.05 -7.73 -35.36
CA ALA A 18 0.83 -8.93 -34.55
C ALA A 18 2.13 -9.63 -34.13
N LEU A 19 3.11 -9.71 -35.02
CA LEU A 19 4.43 -10.25 -34.72
C LEU A 19 5.21 -9.34 -33.76
N ALA A 20 5.10 -8.02 -33.91
CA ALA A 20 5.71 -7.06 -32.98
C ALA A 20 5.13 -7.21 -31.56
N THR A 21 3.81 -7.33 -31.40
CA THR A 21 3.18 -7.60 -30.10
C THR A 21 3.59 -8.97 -29.55
N THR A 22 3.75 -9.98 -30.39
CA THR A 22 4.26 -11.29 -29.96
C THR A 22 5.70 -11.18 -29.45
N ALA A 23 6.56 -10.43 -30.15
CA ALA A 23 7.92 -10.16 -29.71
C ALA A 23 7.95 -9.37 -28.38
N GLN A 24 7.06 -8.38 -28.22
CA GLN A 24 6.91 -7.61 -26.99
C GLN A 24 6.51 -8.51 -25.81
N ASN A 25 5.55 -9.41 -26.01
CA ASN A 25 5.15 -10.39 -25.00
C ASN A 25 6.30 -11.31 -24.58
N ILE A 26 7.07 -11.81 -25.55
CA ILE A 26 8.22 -12.68 -25.29
C ILE A 26 9.30 -11.91 -24.51
N ALA A 27 9.58 -10.67 -24.91
CA ALA A 27 10.59 -9.84 -24.25
C ALA A 27 10.24 -9.51 -22.80
N ASN A 28 8.95 -9.40 -22.46
CA ASN A 28 8.47 -9.04 -21.13
C ASN A 28 7.93 -10.22 -20.32
N VAL A 29 8.14 -11.46 -20.74
CA VAL A 29 7.63 -12.66 -20.03
C VAL A 29 8.11 -12.76 -18.58
N GLY A 30 9.27 -12.18 -18.27
CA GLY A 30 9.83 -12.14 -16.91
C GLY A 30 9.47 -10.91 -16.08
N ASN A 31 8.67 -9.98 -16.62
CA ASN A 31 8.20 -8.82 -15.88
C ASN A 31 6.85 -9.15 -15.23
N GLU A 32 6.82 -9.19 -13.89
CA GLU A 32 5.61 -9.54 -13.12
C GLU A 32 4.46 -8.56 -13.30
N ASP A 33 4.77 -7.30 -13.63
CA ASP A 33 3.78 -6.24 -13.80
C ASP A 33 3.32 -6.12 -15.27
N TYR A 34 3.86 -6.94 -16.18
CA TYR A 34 3.49 -6.92 -17.59
C TYR A 34 2.27 -7.82 -17.87
N SER A 35 1.25 -7.26 -18.50
CA SER A 35 0.11 -8.03 -18.99
C SER A 35 0.32 -8.50 -20.42
N ARG A 36 -0.06 -9.75 -20.70
CA ARG A 36 0.00 -10.26 -22.08
C ARG A 36 -0.92 -9.42 -22.97
N GLN A 37 -0.37 -8.95 -24.08
CA GLN A 37 -1.09 -8.18 -25.08
C GLN A 37 -1.60 -9.06 -26.22
N ARG A 38 -2.83 -8.80 -26.69
CA ARG A 38 -3.47 -9.46 -27.82
C ARG A 38 -3.87 -8.42 -28.87
N VAL A 39 -3.49 -8.70 -30.11
CA VAL A 39 -3.86 -7.87 -31.25
C VAL A 39 -5.26 -8.21 -31.71
N GLU A 40 -6.10 -7.19 -31.85
CA GLU A 40 -7.43 -7.29 -32.45
C GLU A 40 -7.37 -6.79 -33.89
N LEU A 41 -7.76 -7.66 -34.83
CA LEU A 41 -7.78 -7.38 -36.25
C LEU A 41 -9.23 -7.30 -36.74
N ASN A 42 -9.57 -6.24 -37.46
CA ASN A 42 -10.90 -6.07 -38.06
C ASN A 42 -10.83 -5.81 -39.56
N ALA A 43 -11.87 -6.24 -40.27
CA ALA A 43 -12.04 -5.90 -41.68
C ALA A 43 -12.18 -4.38 -41.81
N ARG A 44 -11.45 -3.78 -42.76
CA ARG A 44 -11.61 -2.36 -43.11
C ARG A 44 -12.99 -2.14 -43.72
N LEU A 45 -13.57 -0.97 -43.49
CA LEU A 45 -14.88 -0.60 -44.04
C LEU A 45 -14.90 -0.82 -45.57
N PRO A 46 -15.92 -1.47 -46.14
CA PRO A 46 -15.95 -1.76 -47.57
C PRO A 46 -16.21 -0.50 -48.41
N ILE A 47 -15.69 -0.46 -49.64
CA ILE A 47 -16.00 0.60 -50.61
C ILE A 47 -17.22 0.18 -51.43
N ARG A 48 -18.20 1.08 -51.55
CA ARG A 48 -19.35 0.89 -52.44
C ARG A 48 -18.94 1.13 -53.89
N ARG A 49 -19.22 0.16 -54.76
CA ARG A 49 -19.05 0.29 -56.22
C ARG A 49 -20.29 -0.24 -56.93
N GLY A 50 -21.08 0.67 -57.51
CA GLY A 50 -22.37 0.32 -58.11
C GLY A 50 -23.33 -0.28 -57.07
N PRO A 51 -24.00 -1.42 -57.36
CA PRO A 51 -24.88 -2.08 -56.39
C PRO A 51 -24.12 -2.91 -55.33
N ASN A 52 -22.80 -3.09 -55.47
CA ASN A 52 -22.02 -4.02 -54.65
C ASN A 52 -21.09 -3.30 -53.65
N PHE A 53 -20.74 -3.99 -52.57
CA PHE A 53 -19.71 -3.57 -51.60
C PHE A 53 -18.47 -4.45 -51.76
N ILE A 54 -17.30 -3.83 -51.82
CA ILE A 54 -16.01 -4.53 -51.97
C ILE A 54 -15.18 -4.29 -50.72
N GLY A 55 -14.73 -5.38 -50.07
CA GLY A 55 -13.87 -5.31 -48.90
C GLY A 55 -12.51 -4.68 -49.20
N GLN A 56 -11.93 -4.04 -48.18
CA GLN A 56 -10.63 -3.33 -48.30
C GLN A 56 -9.47 -4.06 -47.60
N GLY A 57 -9.65 -5.31 -47.21
CA GLY A 57 -8.68 -6.06 -46.40
C GLY A 57 -8.86 -5.84 -44.90
N VAL A 58 -7.78 -5.93 -44.14
CA VAL A 58 -7.78 -5.94 -42.67
C VAL A 58 -7.00 -4.75 -42.11
N GLN A 59 -7.27 -4.37 -40.88
CA GLN A 59 -6.47 -3.43 -40.11
C GLN A 59 -6.34 -3.92 -38.67
N LEU A 60 -5.21 -3.57 -38.06
CA LEU A 60 -5.04 -3.64 -36.62
C LEU A 60 -5.88 -2.53 -36.00
N THR A 61 -6.84 -2.90 -35.15
CA THR A 61 -7.72 -1.93 -34.49
C THR A 61 -7.32 -1.63 -33.07
N ASP A 62 -6.78 -2.62 -32.35
CA ASP A 62 -6.42 -2.46 -30.95
C ASP A 62 -5.31 -3.44 -30.56
N VAL A 63 -4.58 -3.10 -29.51
CA VAL A 63 -3.65 -3.97 -28.79
C VAL A 63 -4.13 -4.04 -27.35
N ALA A 64 -5.04 -4.98 -27.09
CA ALA A 64 -5.71 -5.12 -25.82
C ALA A 64 -4.89 -5.95 -24.81
N ARG A 65 -5.02 -5.61 -23.53
CA ARG A 65 -4.46 -6.41 -22.43
C ARG A 65 -5.33 -7.63 -22.17
N VAL A 66 -4.71 -8.76 -21.89
CA VAL A 66 -5.39 -9.98 -21.42
C VAL A 66 -5.29 -10.00 -19.90
N ILE A 67 -6.28 -9.39 -19.24
CA ILE A 67 -6.35 -9.28 -17.79
C ILE A 67 -7.73 -9.67 -17.27
N ASP A 68 -7.79 -10.02 -16.00
CA ASP A 68 -9.02 -10.21 -15.25
C ASP A 68 -9.10 -9.15 -14.15
N ASN A 69 -10.02 -8.20 -14.30
CA ASN A 69 -10.18 -7.09 -13.37
C ASN A 69 -10.53 -7.55 -11.95
N PHE A 70 -11.26 -8.66 -11.80
CA PHE A 70 -11.60 -9.20 -10.48
C PHE A 70 -10.32 -9.67 -9.78
N ASN A 71 -9.47 -10.43 -10.48
CA ASN A 71 -8.19 -10.88 -9.93
C ASN A 71 -7.27 -9.71 -9.60
N THR A 72 -7.23 -8.66 -10.43
CA THR A 72 -6.44 -7.45 -10.14
C THR A 72 -6.90 -6.75 -8.87
N ILE A 73 -8.21 -6.65 -8.64
CA ILE A 73 -8.77 -6.07 -7.41
C ILE A 73 -8.42 -6.97 -6.21
N SER A 74 -8.70 -8.27 -6.29
CA SER A 74 -8.39 -9.23 -5.22
C SER A 74 -6.91 -9.27 -4.87
N LEU A 75 -6.02 -9.13 -5.86
CA LEU A 75 -4.58 -9.04 -5.63
C LEU A 75 -4.24 -7.81 -4.78
N ARG A 76 -4.76 -6.62 -5.11
CA ARG A 76 -4.50 -5.40 -4.33
C ARG A 76 -5.02 -5.52 -2.90
N ASP A 77 -6.23 -6.06 -2.72
CA ASP A 77 -6.81 -6.26 -1.39
C ASP A 77 -5.96 -7.22 -0.56
N SER A 78 -5.52 -8.34 -1.16
CA SER A 78 -4.64 -9.31 -0.51
C SER A 78 -3.26 -8.73 -0.19
N THR A 79 -2.69 -7.93 -1.10
CA THR A 79 -1.42 -7.23 -0.88
C THR A 79 -1.54 -6.30 0.32
N SER A 80 -2.59 -5.48 0.39
CA SER A 80 -2.81 -4.57 1.50
C SER A 80 -3.02 -5.29 2.83
N ALA A 81 -3.79 -6.39 2.84
CA ALA A 81 -3.97 -7.21 4.03
C ALA A 81 -2.66 -7.87 4.49
N THR A 82 -1.84 -8.35 3.54
CA THR A 82 -0.56 -9.00 3.83
C THR A 82 0.44 -8.02 4.42
N SER A 83 0.62 -6.84 3.80
CA SER A 83 1.52 -5.80 4.30
C SER A 83 1.15 -5.34 5.71
N ARG A 84 -0.15 -5.19 5.99
CA ARG A 84 -0.64 -4.91 7.34
C ARG A 84 -0.20 -5.97 8.34
N LEU A 85 -0.48 -7.25 8.05
CA LEU A 85 -0.17 -8.35 8.96
C LEU A 85 1.34 -8.51 9.16
N GLN A 86 2.15 -8.37 8.11
CA GLN A 86 3.61 -8.41 8.21
C GLN A 86 4.15 -7.29 9.09
N THR A 87 3.62 -6.07 8.93
CA THR A 87 4.01 -4.93 9.77
C THR A 87 3.60 -5.15 11.22
N SER A 88 2.38 -5.62 11.46
CA SER A 88 1.91 -5.92 12.82
C SER A 88 2.73 -7.02 13.48
N ASP A 89 3.02 -8.12 12.77
CA ASP A 89 3.84 -9.23 13.25
C ASP A 89 5.26 -8.78 13.64
N PHE A 90 5.89 -7.93 12.81
CA PHE A 90 7.22 -7.39 13.08
C PHE A 90 7.27 -6.62 14.40
N TYR A 91 6.33 -5.71 14.64
CA TYR A 91 6.33 -4.94 15.89
C TYR A 91 5.78 -5.72 17.09
N ALA A 92 4.80 -6.60 16.89
CA ALA A 92 4.30 -7.48 17.94
C ALA A 92 5.41 -8.39 18.47
N SER A 93 6.21 -9.00 17.58
CA SER A 93 7.37 -9.82 17.95
C SER A 93 8.41 -9.02 18.75
N ARG A 94 8.61 -7.74 18.42
CA ARG A 94 9.51 -6.87 19.20
C ARG A 94 8.96 -6.59 20.59
N ILE A 95 7.67 -6.28 20.70
CA ILE A 95 7.02 -6.08 22.00
C ILE A 95 7.08 -7.36 22.83
N GLU A 96 6.84 -8.53 22.22
CA GLU A 96 6.96 -9.83 22.88
C GLU A 96 8.39 -10.06 23.40
N ASN A 97 9.41 -9.77 22.61
CA ASN A 97 10.81 -9.91 23.06
C ASN A 97 11.14 -8.98 24.24
N VAL A 98 10.63 -7.75 24.22
CA VAL A 98 10.81 -6.76 25.29
C VAL A 98 10.12 -7.23 26.59
N LEU A 99 8.96 -7.89 26.50
CA LEU A 99 8.21 -8.38 27.65
C LEU A 99 8.65 -9.79 28.12
N GLY A 100 9.14 -10.61 27.21
CA GLY A 100 9.33 -12.05 27.37
C GLY A 100 10.76 -12.50 27.63
N ASP A 101 11.75 -11.59 27.62
CA ASP A 101 13.12 -11.93 28.02
C ASP A 101 13.14 -12.40 29.48
N GLU A 102 13.41 -13.69 29.74
CA GLU A 102 13.41 -14.25 31.10
C GLU A 102 14.38 -13.49 32.03
N GLN A 103 15.50 -12.99 31.51
CA GLN A 103 16.49 -12.24 32.29
C GLN A 103 16.06 -10.77 32.52
N GLY A 104 15.41 -10.17 31.53
CA GLY A 104 14.85 -8.81 31.56
C GLY A 104 13.45 -8.68 32.15
N SER A 105 12.72 -9.79 32.33
CA SER A 105 11.31 -9.79 32.70
C SER A 105 11.07 -9.20 34.09
N LEU A 106 9.86 -8.70 34.32
CA LEU A 106 9.46 -8.14 35.62
C LEU A 106 9.22 -9.23 36.68
N GLN A 107 8.93 -10.45 36.26
CA GLN A 107 8.49 -11.51 37.17
C GLN A 107 9.56 -11.90 38.21
N PRO A 108 10.84 -12.15 37.86
CA PRO A 108 11.89 -12.42 38.83
C PRO A 108 12.09 -11.26 39.82
N ALA A 109 12.11 -10.02 39.34
CA ALA A 109 12.32 -8.86 40.21
C ALA A 109 11.16 -8.60 41.16
N LEU A 110 9.92 -8.83 40.72
CA LEU A 110 8.76 -8.81 41.59
C LEU A 110 8.86 -9.89 42.66
N ALA A 111 9.25 -11.11 42.29
CA ALA A 111 9.43 -12.19 43.24
C ALA A 111 10.53 -11.86 44.27
N GLU A 112 11.67 -11.34 43.83
CA GLU A 112 12.77 -10.90 44.69
C GLU A 112 12.33 -9.79 45.65
N PHE A 113 11.62 -8.78 45.16
CA PHE A 113 11.06 -7.70 45.98
C PHE A 113 10.12 -8.22 47.06
N PHE A 114 9.15 -9.09 46.70
CA PHE A 114 8.21 -9.64 47.68
C PHE A 114 8.88 -10.59 48.69
N ASN A 115 9.90 -11.34 48.28
CA ASN A 115 10.70 -12.15 49.20
C ASN A 115 11.46 -11.26 50.20
N ALA A 116 12.14 -10.21 49.73
CA ALA A 116 12.84 -9.28 50.61
C ALA A 116 11.87 -8.53 51.55
N LEU A 117 10.66 -8.22 51.09
CA LEU A 117 9.61 -7.64 51.92
C LEU A 117 9.15 -8.61 53.02
N ASN A 118 9.06 -9.91 52.73
CA ASN A 118 8.75 -10.94 53.72
C ASN A 118 9.85 -11.06 54.78
N ASP A 119 11.12 -11.00 54.37
CA ASP A 119 12.27 -11.04 55.28
C ASP A 119 12.26 -9.87 56.26
N VAL A 120 11.92 -8.66 55.79
CA VAL A 120 11.74 -7.48 56.65
C VAL A 120 10.53 -7.64 57.59
N ALA A 121 9.44 -8.27 57.13
CA ALA A 121 8.28 -8.53 57.98
C ALA A 121 8.60 -9.55 59.11
N ASN A 122 9.46 -10.53 58.84
CA ASN A 122 9.88 -11.53 59.82
C ASN A 122 10.85 -10.98 60.88
N ASP A 123 11.74 -10.05 60.51
CA ASP A 123 12.60 -9.31 61.46
C ASP A 123 12.72 -7.82 61.09
N PRO A 124 11.76 -6.99 61.54
CA PRO A 124 11.71 -5.57 61.17
C PRO A 124 12.79 -4.72 61.85
N SER A 125 13.49 -5.27 62.85
CA SER A 125 14.53 -4.58 63.61
C SER A 125 15.93 -4.78 63.02
N ALA A 126 16.13 -5.86 62.27
CA ALA A 126 17.41 -6.16 61.65
C ALA A 126 17.73 -5.21 60.48
N ASN A 127 18.99 -4.77 60.43
CA ASN A 127 19.46 -3.88 59.37
C ASN A 127 19.64 -4.60 58.03
N ALA A 128 20.13 -5.84 58.03
CA ALA A 128 20.44 -6.56 56.79
C ALA A 128 19.21 -6.80 55.88
N PRO A 129 18.04 -7.26 56.37
CA PRO A 129 16.84 -7.40 55.54
C PRO A 129 16.35 -6.07 54.96
N ARG A 130 16.47 -4.97 55.73
CA ARG A 130 16.08 -3.62 55.26
C ARG A 130 16.95 -3.14 54.10
N VAL A 131 18.28 -3.37 54.18
CA VAL A 131 19.21 -3.05 53.09
C VAL A 131 18.92 -3.89 51.85
N ALA A 132 18.61 -5.18 52.01
CA ALA A 132 18.24 -6.05 50.91
C ALA A 132 16.94 -5.59 50.22
N LEU A 133 15.91 -5.24 50.99
CA LEU A 133 14.65 -4.71 50.45
C LEU A 133 14.88 -3.44 49.62
N LEU A 134 15.69 -2.49 50.09
CA LEU A 134 16.04 -1.29 49.32
C LEU A 134 16.70 -1.65 47.99
N GLY A 135 17.69 -2.54 47.99
CA GLY A 135 18.36 -2.98 46.77
C GLY A 135 17.41 -3.66 45.76
N THR A 136 16.50 -4.53 46.23
CA THR A 136 15.49 -5.15 45.36
C THR A 136 14.45 -4.16 44.86
N SER A 137 14.14 -3.12 45.63
CA SER A 137 13.23 -2.04 45.23
C SER A 137 13.83 -1.19 44.12
N GLU A 138 15.11 -0.81 44.26
CA GLU A 138 15.87 -0.09 43.23
C GLU A 138 16.00 -0.92 41.94
N ASN A 139 16.25 -2.23 42.05
CA ASN A 139 16.30 -3.11 40.89
C ASN A 139 14.95 -3.18 40.17
N LEU A 140 13.85 -3.34 40.93
CA LEU A 140 12.50 -3.38 40.37
C LEU A 140 12.13 -2.06 39.67
N GLU A 141 12.45 -0.91 40.29
CA GLU A 141 12.26 0.41 39.68
C GLU A 141 13.03 0.52 38.36
N GLN A 142 14.32 0.15 38.35
CA GLN A 142 15.15 0.20 37.13
C GLN A 142 14.59 -0.68 36.01
N ARG A 143 14.03 -1.85 36.33
CA ARG A 143 13.39 -2.71 35.34
C ARG A 143 12.12 -2.09 34.76
N PHE A 144 11.24 -1.53 35.58
CA PHE A 144 10.07 -0.79 35.09
C PHE A 144 10.48 0.38 34.19
N ALA A 145 11.50 1.13 34.59
CA ALA A 145 12.01 2.24 33.80
C ALA A 145 12.60 1.78 32.45
N SER A 146 13.40 0.71 32.44
CA SER A 146 13.98 0.15 31.21
C SER A 146 12.88 -0.32 30.25
N LEU A 147 11.90 -1.07 30.75
CA LEU A 147 10.78 -1.55 29.96
C LEU A 147 9.97 -0.39 29.36
N GLY A 148 9.64 0.62 30.18
CA GLY A 148 8.93 1.81 29.72
C GLY A 148 9.68 2.54 28.62
N ASN A 149 11.00 2.70 28.75
CA ASN A 149 11.84 3.35 27.75
C ASN A 149 11.89 2.56 26.43
N GLU A 150 11.93 1.23 26.49
CA GLU A 150 11.92 0.37 25.29
C GLU A 150 10.59 0.45 24.54
N LEU A 151 9.47 0.37 25.26
CA LEU A 151 8.13 0.53 24.67
C LEU A 151 7.94 1.94 24.08
N GLN A 152 8.41 2.99 24.76
CA GLN A 152 8.37 4.37 24.25
C GLN A 152 9.25 4.54 23.00
N THR A 153 10.38 3.83 22.93
CA THR A 153 11.24 3.82 21.74
C THR A 153 10.50 3.19 20.57
N ILE A 154 9.81 2.06 20.78
CA ILE A 154 8.98 1.42 19.74
C ILE A 154 7.86 2.36 19.28
N GLU A 155 7.14 3.02 20.20
CA GLU A 155 6.09 4.00 19.86
C GLU A 155 6.64 5.15 19.00
N SER A 156 7.81 5.68 19.39
CA SER A 156 8.49 6.76 18.66
C SER A 156 8.96 6.33 17.27
N GLU A 157 9.42 5.10 17.13
CA GLU A 157 9.78 4.50 15.85
C GLU A 157 8.56 4.31 14.94
N ILE A 158 7.43 3.85 15.47
CA ILE A 158 6.16 3.74 14.74
C ILE A 158 5.75 5.11 14.22
N ASP A 159 5.81 6.15 15.05
CA ASP A 159 5.47 7.52 14.66
C ASP A 159 6.38 8.07 13.56
N ASN A 160 7.68 7.76 13.60
CA ASN A 160 8.60 8.06 12.51
C ASN A 160 8.26 7.27 11.24
N ARG A 161 7.91 5.99 11.38
CA ARG A 161 7.54 5.15 10.24
C ARG A 161 6.27 5.64 9.57
N LEU A 162 5.25 6.06 10.33
CA LEU A 162 4.03 6.67 9.80
C LEU A 162 4.35 7.87 8.90
N ARG A 163 5.28 8.75 9.30
CA ARG A 163 5.71 9.90 8.48
C ARG A 163 6.38 9.48 7.18
N VAL A 164 7.24 8.46 7.23
CA VAL A 164 7.92 7.92 6.05
C VAL A 164 6.92 7.29 5.09
N GLU A 165 6.01 6.44 5.59
CA GLU A 165 5.00 5.79 4.76
C GLU A 165 4.02 6.80 4.15
N VAL A 166 3.60 7.82 4.90
CA VAL A 166 2.80 8.94 4.36
C VAL A 166 3.52 9.66 3.22
N ALA A 167 4.83 9.88 3.33
CA ALA A 167 5.61 10.49 2.25
C ALA A 167 5.68 9.59 1.01
N GLN A 168 5.82 8.27 1.17
CA GLN A 168 5.80 7.31 0.08
C GLN A 168 4.43 7.25 -0.61
N VAL A 169 3.34 7.23 0.16
CA VAL A 169 1.98 7.31 -0.38
C VAL A 169 1.79 8.55 -1.24
N ASN A 170 2.27 9.72 -0.77
CA ASN A 170 2.17 10.97 -1.53
C ASN A 170 2.98 10.94 -2.84
N ALA A 171 4.17 10.32 -2.83
CA ALA A 171 4.98 10.15 -4.04
C ALA A 171 4.26 9.27 -5.06
N ILE A 172 3.75 8.10 -4.65
CA ILE A 172 2.99 7.19 -5.52
C ILE A 172 1.71 7.86 -6.04
N ALA A 173 0.99 8.60 -5.20
CA ALA A 173 -0.21 9.34 -5.61
C ALA A 173 0.10 10.41 -6.67
N THR A 174 1.24 11.11 -6.54
CA THR A 174 1.70 12.09 -7.53
C THR A 174 2.02 11.43 -8.86
N GLU A 175 2.71 10.28 -8.84
CA GLU A 175 3.03 9.51 -10.06
C GLU A 175 1.76 8.97 -10.73
N LEU A 176 0.80 8.46 -9.96
CA LEU A 176 -0.51 8.03 -10.46
C LEU A 176 -1.27 9.17 -11.14
N ALA A 177 -1.27 10.37 -10.55
CA ALA A 177 -1.91 11.54 -11.14
C ALA A 177 -1.26 11.95 -12.47
N GLN A 178 0.09 11.95 -12.54
CA GLN A 178 0.81 12.21 -13.78
C GLN A 178 0.52 11.14 -14.86
N LEU A 179 0.45 9.87 -14.45
CA LEU A 179 0.16 8.76 -15.34
C LEU A 179 -1.28 8.82 -15.86
N ASN A 180 -2.24 9.20 -15.02
CA ASN A 180 -3.62 9.47 -15.46
C ASN A 180 -3.66 10.54 -16.55
N GLY A 181 -2.88 11.62 -16.46
CA GLY A 181 -2.79 12.64 -17.51
C GLY A 181 -2.17 12.14 -18.82
N ARG A 182 -1.15 11.28 -18.73
CA ARG A 182 -0.59 10.60 -19.91
C ARG A 182 -1.58 9.65 -20.56
N ILE A 183 -2.32 8.87 -19.77
CA ILE A 183 -3.35 7.97 -20.27
C ILE A 183 -4.47 8.77 -20.92
N SER A 184 -4.96 9.83 -20.26
CA SER A 184 -5.98 10.74 -20.77
C SER A 184 -5.60 11.37 -22.12
N SER A 185 -4.37 11.88 -22.25
CA SER A 185 -3.91 12.56 -23.47
C SER A 185 -3.71 11.64 -24.68
N ILE A 186 -3.46 10.34 -24.46
CA ILE A 186 -3.17 9.36 -25.51
C ILE A 186 -4.37 8.45 -25.80
N SER A 187 -5.23 8.22 -24.81
CA SER A 187 -6.34 7.29 -24.94
C SER A 187 -7.41 7.85 -25.87
N SER A 188 -7.85 6.99 -26.79
CA SER A 188 -9.12 7.16 -27.49
C SER A 188 -10.04 6.01 -27.10
N VAL A 189 -11.34 6.15 -27.34
CA VAL A 189 -12.36 5.14 -27.02
C VAL A 189 -11.98 3.73 -27.50
N ASN A 190 -11.19 3.61 -28.57
CA ASN A 190 -10.80 2.34 -29.19
C ASN A 190 -9.29 2.03 -29.16
N ASN A 191 -8.48 2.83 -28.46
CA ASN A 191 -7.04 2.59 -28.37
C ASN A 191 -6.51 3.15 -27.06
N ARG A 192 -6.26 2.25 -26.10
CA ARG A 192 -5.72 2.59 -24.78
C ARG A 192 -4.29 2.05 -24.69
N PRO A 193 -3.31 2.86 -24.25
CA PRO A 193 -1.92 2.45 -24.22
C PRO A 193 -1.68 1.36 -23.15
N ALA A 194 -1.63 0.10 -23.57
CA ALA A 194 -1.51 -1.08 -22.70
C ALA A 194 -0.36 -0.96 -21.68
N ASP A 195 0.83 -0.55 -22.11
CA ASP A 195 2.00 -0.42 -21.23
C ASP A 195 1.81 0.65 -20.13
N LEU A 196 1.07 1.74 -20.42
CA LEU A 196 0.77 2.76 -19.39
C LEU A 196 -0.28 2.27 -18.39
N LEU A 197 -1.22 1.43 -18.84
CA LEU A 197 -2.18 0.81 -17.94
C LEU A 197 -1.48 -0.19 -17.01
N ASP A 198 -0.49 -0.94 -17.50
CA ASP A 198 0.32 -1.85 -16.69
C ASP A 198 1.16 -1.10 -15.65
N GLN A 199 1.79 0.02 -16.03
CA GLN A 199 2.47 0.91 -15.09
C GLN A 199 1.52 1.45 -14.00
N ARG A 200 0.27 1.76 -14.37
CA ARG A 200 -0.74 2.23 -13.41
C ARG A 200 -1.12 1.14 -12.42
N ASP A 201 -1.34 -0.08 -12.92
CA ASP A 201 -1.70 -1.22 -12.08
C ASP A 201 -0.53 -1.58 -11.13
N ALA A 202 0.73 -1.46 -11.58
CA ALA A 202 1.91 -1.62 -10.74
C ALA A 202 1.99 -0.57 -9.62
N LEU A 203 1.78 0.72 -9.94
CA LEU A 203 1.74 1.79 -8.93
C LEU A 203 0.57 1.60 -7.95
N LEU A 204 -0.58 1.14 -8.41
CA LEU A 204 -1.72 0.82 -7.54
C LEU A 204 -1.42 -0.37 -6.61
N LYS A 205 -0.66 -1.37 -7.08
CA LYS A 205 -0.18 -2.48 -6.25
C LYS A 205 0.80 -1.98 -5.18
N GLN A 206 1.78 -1.15 -5.55
CA GLN A 206 2.70 -0.52 -4.59
C GLN A 206 1.96 0.35 -3.58
N LEU A 207 0.94 1.11 -4.01
CA LEU A 207 0.11 1.89 -3.11
C LEU A 207 -0.67 1.00 -2.13
N ALA A 208 -1.19 -0.14 -2.61
CA ALA A 208 -1.90 -1.10 -1.79
C ALA A 208 -1.04 -1.69 -0.67
N GLU A 209 0.27 -1.86 -0.88
CA GLU A 209 1.23 -2.25 0.18
C GLU A 209 1.24 -1.23 1.32
N LYS A 210 1.04 0.06 1.01
CA LYS A 210 1.15 1.15 1.99
C LYS A 210 -0.15 1.43 2.71
N ILE A 211 -1.28 1.35 2.00
CA ILE A 211 -2.60 1.73 2.47
C ILE A 211 -3.67 1.02 1.64
N THR A 212 -4.79 0.61 2.23
CA THR A 212 -5.92 0.14 1.43
C THR A 212 -6.52 1.29 0.62
N VAL A 213 -6.72 1.05 -0.67
CA VAL A 213 -7.29 2.01 -1.60
C VAL A 213 -8.47 1.43 -2.36
N ASN A 214 -9.46 2.26 -2.62
CA ASN A 214 -10.56 1.95 -3.51
C ASN A 214 -10.35 2.69 -4.83
N VAL A 215 -10.39 1.96 -5.94
CA VAL A 215 -10.16 2.52 -7.27
C VAL A 215 -11.47 2.54 -8.06
N VAL A 216 -11.86 3.70 -8.56
CA VAL A 216 -13.08 3.90 -9.34
C VAL A 216 -12.72 4.45 -10.72
N GLU A 217 -12.97 3.65 -11.76
CA GLU A 217 -12.79 4.08 -13.15
C GLU A 217 -13.86 5.10 -13.54
N GLN A 218 -13.44 6.16 -14.22
CA GLN A 218 -14.27 7.23 -14.74
C GLN A 218 -14.66 6.97 -16.20
N VAL A 219 -15.68 7.69 -16.68
CA VAL A 219 -16.19 7.56 -18.06
C VAL A 219 -15.12 7.94 -19.11
N ASP A 220 -14.22 8.86 -18.78
CA ASP A 220 -13.09 9.25 -19.63
C ASP A 220 -11.91 8.26 -19.59
N GLY A 221 -12.03 7.20 -18.79
CA GLY A 221 -11.04 6.16 -18.64
C GLY A 221 -9.89 6.46 -17.68
N THR A 222 -9.94 7.63 -17.01
CA THR A 222 -9.09 7.91 -15.84
C THR A 222 -9.58 7.13 -14.62
N GLN A 223 -8.77 7.07 -13.56
CA GLN A 223 -9.13 6.39 -12.32
C GLN A 223 -9.01 7.33 -11.13
N ASN A 224 -10.07 7.37 -10.32
CA ASN A 224 -10.05 8.01 -9.02
C ASN A 224 -9.59 6.99 -7.97
N VAL A 225 -8.72 7.41 -7.08
CA VAL A 225 -8.21 6.61 -5.98
C VAL A 225 -8.71 7.23 -4.69
N LEU A 226 -9.43 6.43 -3.90
CA LEU A 226 -10.04 6.82 -2.64
C LEU A 226 -9.38 6.07 -1.47
N VAL A 227 -9.24 6.75 -0.34
CA VAL A 227 -8.68 6.24 0.91
C VAL A 227 -9.64 6.47 2.08
N GLY A 228 -9.42 5.75 3.18
CA GLY A 228 -10.18 5.93 4.42
C GLY A 228 -11.68 5.68 4.23
N THR A 229 -12.50 6.68 4.61
CA THR A 229 -13.97 6.60 4.46
C THR A 229 -14.47 7.10 3.10
N GLY A 230 -13.58 7.23 2.10
CA GLY A 230 -13.93 7.67 0.75
C GLY A 230 -13.35 9.03 0.36
N GLN A 231 -12.27 9.46 1.00
CA GLN A 231 -11.57 10.69 0.63
C GLN A 231 -10.75 10.46 -0.64
N LEU A 232 -10.80 11.42 -1.58
CA LEU A 232 -10.03 11.35 -2.82
C LEU A 232 -8.54 11.57 -2.53
N LEU A 233 -7.71 10.59 -2.85
CA LEU A 233 -6.26 10.70 -2.88
C LEU A 233 -5.76 11.10 -4.28
N VAL A 234 -6.37 10.53 -5.32
CA VAL A 234 -6.11 10.90 -6.72
C VAL A 234 -7.44 11.10 -7.43
N SER A 235 -7.56 12.20 -8.16
CA SER A 235 -8.72 12.50 -9.01
C SER A 235 -8.23 13.06 -10.33
N ASN A 236 -8.48 12.34 -11.43
CA ASN A 236 -7.95 12.68 -12.75
C ASN A 236 -6.43 12.90 -12.70
N GLU A 237 -5.96 14.11 -13.03
CA GLU A 237 -4.54 14.51 -13.06
C GLU A 237 -4.08 15.20 -11.76
N ILE A 238 -4.92 15.19 -10.72
CA ILE A 238 -4.66 15.86 -9.45
C ILE A 238 -4.47 14.82 -8.35
N SER A 239 -3.40 14.94 -7.59
CA SER A 239 -3.19 14.20 -6.33
C SER A 239 -3.44 15.11 -5.12
N PHE A 240 -4.14 14.60 -4.13
CA PHE A 240 -4.26 15.19 -2.80
C PHE A 240 -3.19 14.61 -1.88
N THR A 241 -2.84 15.34 -0.83
CA THR A 241 -1.73 14.95 0.05
C THR A 241 -2.24 14.42 1.38
N LEU A 242 -1.70 13.28 1.79
CA LEU A 242 -1.75 12.86 3.18
C LEU A 242 -0.73 13.66 3.99
N VAL A 243 -1.12 14.03 5.20
CA VAL A 243 -0.29 14.75 6.16
C VAL A 243 -0.36 14.08 7.51
N THR A 244 0.78 14.05 8.19
CA THR A 244 0.82 13.72 9.61
C THR A 244 0.57 14.97 10.44
N GLN A 245 -0.21 14.83 11.51
CA GLN A 245 -0.48 15.88 12.48
C GLN A 245 -0.52 15.31 13.89
N GLN A 246 -0.52 16.14 14.92
CA GLN A 246 -0.80 15.65 16.27
C GLN A 246 -2.26 15.19 16.36
N ASP A 247 -2.48 14.08 17.05
CA ASP A 247 -3.82 13.61 17.33
C ASP A 247 -4.55 14.60 18.26
N ALA A 248 -5.84 14.82 17.98
CA ALA A 248 -6.62 15.82 18.72
C ALA A 248 -7.01 15.35 20.13
N ALA A 249 -7.15 14.03 20.33
CA ALA A 249 -7.44 13.44 21.63
C ALA A 249 -6.15 13.10 22.40
N GLN A 250 -5.06 12.78 21.69
CA GLN A 250 -3.78 12.36 22.28
C GLN A 250 -2.60 13.12 21.62
N PRO A 251 -2.27 14.34 22.08
CA PRO A 251 -1.29 15.22 21.42
C PRO A 251 0.12 14.64 21.21
N ASP A 252 0.47 13.62 21.99
CA ASP A 252 1.74 12.91 21.91
C ASP A 252 1.81 11.93 20.73
N LEU A 253 0.68 11.65 20.08
CA LEU A 253 0.58 10.72 18.97
C LEU A 253 0.51 11.41 17.61
N THR A 254 1.10 10.74 16.63
CA THR A 254 0.96 11.11 15.22
C THR A 254 -0.35 10.55 14.63
N ALA A 255 -1.27 11.44 14.27
CA ALA A 255 -2.47 11.15 13.47
C ALA A 255 -2.22 11.42 11.97
N ILE A 256 -3.04 10.80 11.12
CA ILE A 256 -3.01 10.99 9.67
C ILE A 256 -4.29 11.69 9.23
N ALA A 257 -4.12 12.75 8.44
CA ALA A 257 -5.20 13.47 7.81
C ALA A 257 -4.93 13.58 6.30
N ILE A 258 -5.99 13.72 5.52
CA ILE A 258 -5.88 14.15 4.13
C ILE A 258 -6.08 15.67 4.05
N GLN A 259 -5.21 16.34 3.29
CA GLN A 259 -5.30 17.76 3.03
C GLN A 259 -5.85 18.00 1.62
N SER A 260 -6.99 18.70 1.55
CA SER A 260 -7.65 19.07 0.30
C SER A 260 -8.16 20.51 0.38
N ASN A 261 -7.78 21.35 -0.59
CA ASN A 261 -8.22 22.75 -0.70
C ASN A 261 -8.10 23.57 0.59
N GLY A 262 -7.04 23.34 1.37
CA GLY A 262 -6.80 24.04 2.65
C GLY A 262 -7.54 23.48 3.86
N SER A 263 -8.43 22.50 3.67
CA SER A 263 -9.06 21.74 4.75
C SER A 263 -8.30 20.45 5.03
N ARG A 264 -8.28 20.05 6.30
CA ARG A 264 -7.75 18.76 6.76
C ARG A 264 -8.87 17.90 7.28
N VAL A 265 -8.95 16.66 6.82
CA VAL A 265 -9.91 15.66 7.31
C VAL A 265 -9.09 14.54 7.93
N ALA A 266 -9.25 14.32 9.22
CA ALA A 266 -8.62 13.20 9.91
C ALA A 266 -9.17 11.88 9.36
N ILE A 267 -8.27 10.97 9.01
CA ILE A 267 -8.63 9.65 8.48
C ILE A 267 -7.99 8.51 9.26
N THR A 268 -7.20 8.79 10.31
CA THR A 268 -6.45 7.80 11.12
C THR A 268 -7.25 6.54 11.40
N ASP A 269 -8.46 6.67 11.98
CA ASP A 269 -9.28 5.52 12.40
C ASP A 269 -9.92 4.76 11.23
N ALA A 270 -9.95 5.38 10.06
CA ALA A 270 -10.47 4.80 8.83
C ALA A 270 -9.39 4.16 7.96
N LEU A 271 -8.11 4.33 8.33
CA LEU A 271 -7.00 3.70 7.63
C LEU A 271 -6.93 2.24 8.02
N VAL A 272 -7.53 1.41 7.18
CA VAL A 272 -7.44 -0.05 7.27
C VAL A 272 -6.42 -0.53 6.24
N GLY A 273 -5.63 -1.53 6.58
CA GLY A 273 -4.72 -2.21 5.65
C GLY A 273 -3.43 -1.46 5.31
N GLY A 274 -2.54 -2.17 4.62
CA GLY A 274 -1.18 -1.73 4.29
C GLY A 274 -0.29 -1.54 5.52
N ASP A 275 0.93 -1.09 5.28
CA ASP A 275 1.91 -0.75 6.31
C ASP A 275 1.34 0.27 7.32
N LEU A 276 0.62 1.30 6.83
CA LEU A 276 0.02 2.33 7.70
C LEU A 276 -1.02 1.74 8.66
N GLY A 277 -1.91 0.86 8.18
CA GLY A 277 -2.88 0.19 9.03
C GLY A 277 -2.20 -0.70 10.08
N GLY A 278 -1.11 -1.39 9.70
CA GLY A 278 -0.37 -2.27 10.62
C GLY A 278 0.31 -1.51 11.75
N LEU A 279 0.92 -0.37 11.43
CA LEU A 279 1.52 0.55 12.40
C LEU A 279 0.49 1.10 13.39
N LEU A 280 -0.67 1.54 12.89
CA LEU A 280 -1.76 2.06 13.71
C LEU A 280 -2.39 0.97 14.59
N ASP A 281 -2.57 -0.24 14.05
CA ASP A 281 -3.11 -1.39 14.78
C ASP A 281 -2.20 -1.76 15.97
N VAL A 282 -0.88 -1.82 15.78
CA VAL A 282 0.09 -2.10 16.86
C VAL A 282 0.04 -1.02 17.94
N ARG A 283 0.08 0.25 17.52
CA ARG A 283 0.09 1.36 18.47
C ARG A 283 -1.16 1.39 19.33
N THR A 284 -2.33 1.21 18.72
CA THR A 284 -3.61 1.30 19.42
C THR A 284 -3.94 0.04 20.21
N ASN A 285 -3.72 -1.15 19.62
CA ASN A 285 -4.21 -2.42 20.17
C ASN A 285 -3.16 -3.27 20.87
N LEU A 286 -1.86 -2.93 20.80
CA LEU A 286 -0.80 -3.67 21.50
C LEU A 286 -0.06 -2.79 22.51
N LEU A 287 0.38 -1.60 22.11
CA LEU A 287 1.15 -0.72 23.00
C LEU A 287 0.28 -0.01 24.04
N ARG A 288 -0.90 0.49 23.67
CA ARG A 288 -1.77 1.27 24.57
C ARG A 288 -2.85 0.47 25.28
N SER A 289 -3.04 -0.80 24.91
CA SER A 289 -3.89 -1.72 25.67
C SER A 289 -3.13 -2.49 26.76
N ALA A 290 -1.80 -2.46 26.73
CA ALA A 290 -0.91 -3.05 27.73
C ALA A 290 -0.66 -2.04 28.88
#